data_AF-A0AB39IPJ3-F1
#
_entry.id   AF-A0AB39IPJ3-F1
#
_cell.length_a   1.000
_cell.length_b   1.000
_cell.length_c   1.000
_cell.angle_alpha   90.00
_cell.angle_beta   90.00
_cell.angle_gamma   90.00
#
_symmetry.space_group_name_H-M   'P 1'
#
loop_
_entity.id
_entity.type
_entity.pdbx_description
1 polymer ?
#
loop_
_entity_poly.entity_id
_entity_poly.type
_entity_poly.pdbx_seq_one_letter_code
_entity_poly.pdbx_strand_id
1 'polypeptide(L)'
;MTLVQPPPAYQRITGVDWRHIFVVGDLHGCYQPLVAALERVGFDTGCDLLVSVGDVIDRGPQNLACLDLLQQPWFRAVRGNHEQMALDALNDAGRIALWRANGGDWFFRLEAQQQRLARHGLSLAAQLPYVIEIVTATQRTVVAHADYPADGYQFEQPLPWAQVLWNRQRLSQAMAGIGGSIVGADDFLFGHTPLRKPLTFWNMHYIDTGAVFGGELTLYCVQRAGKPAEGN
;
A
#
# COMPACT_ATOMS: atom_id res chain seq x y z
N MET A 1 -2.62 -19.27 -25.52
CA MET A 1 -2.79 -19.22 -24.05
C MET A 1 -1.44 -18.94 -23.43
N THR A 2 -1.05 -17.67 -23.32
CA THR A 2 0.11 -17.28 -22.51
C THR A 2 -0.31 -17.43 -21.06
N LEU A 3 0.33 -18.35 -20.35
CA LEU A 3 0.20 -18.49 -18.91
C LEU A 3 0.67 -17.18 -18.28
N VAL A 4 -0.26 -16.31 -17.91
CA VAL A 4 0.04 -15.15 -17.07
C VAL A 4 0.55 -15.73 -15.76
N GLN A 5 1.85 -15.62 -15.50
CA GLN A 5 2.40 -16.08 -14.24
C GLN A 5 1.68 -15.35 -13.10
N PRO A 6 1.35 -16.05 -12.00
CA PRO A 6 0.77 -15.39 -10.85
C PRO A 6 1.73 -14.29 -10.37
N PRO A 7 1.22 -13.17 -9.84
CA PRO A 7 2.05 -12.10 -9.32
C PRO A 7 3.05 -12.66 -8.29
N PRO A 8 4.27 -12.10 -8.23
CA PRO A 8 5.20 -12.50 -7.19
C PRO A 8 4.61 -12.11 -5.84
N ALA A 9 4.57 -13.05 -4.89
CA ALA A 9 4.00 -12.78 -3.57
C ALA A 9 4.81 -11.70 -2.81
N TYR A 10 6.11 -11.60 -3.11
CA TYR A 10 7.05 -10.64 -2.55
C TYR A 10 7.73 -9.83 -3.64
N GLN A 11 8.09 -8.59 -3.32
CA GLN A 11 9.00 -7.79 -4.11
C GLN A 11 10.08 -7.21 -3.19
N ARG A 12 11.35 -7.27 -3.64
CA ARG A 12 12.46 -6.59 -2.97
C ARG A 12 12.78 -5.27 -3.66
N ILE A 13 13.02 -4.24 -2.87
CA ILE A 13 13.47 -2.91 -3.30
C ILE A 13 14.80 -2.62 -2.59
N THR A 14 15.81 -2.24 -3.36
CA THR A 14 17.10 -1.81 -2.81
C THR A 14 17.12 -0.29 -2.69
N GLY A 15 17.43 0.22 -1.51
CA GLY A 15 17.36 1.66 -1.23
C GLY A 15 18.45 2.49 -1.88
N VAL A 16 19.53 1.85 -2.37
CA VAL A 16 20.65 2.54 -3.05
C VAL A 16 20.24 3.21 -4.35
N ASP A 17 19.13 2.76 -4.96
CA ASP A 17 18.62 3.29 -6.23
C ASP A 17 17.83 4.60 -6.05
N TRP A 18 17.58 5.01 -4.80
CA TRP A 18 16.65 6.10 -4.47
C TRP A 18 17.28 7.08 -3.49
N ARG A 19 17.00 8.37 -3.67
CA ARG A 19 17.46 9.43 -2.76
C ARG A 19 16.64 9.42 -1.47
N HIS A 20 15.32 9.46 -1.58
CA HIS A 20 14.39 9.31 -0.45
C HIS A 20 13.39 8.20 -0.72
N ILE A 21 12.96 7.53 0.35
CA ILE A 21 11.92 6.49 0.28
C ILE A 21 10.87 6.79 1.34
N PHE A 22 9.63 6.93 0.89
CA PHE A 22 8.47 7.12 1.76
C PHE A 22 7.48 5.97 1.59
N VAL A 23 6.79 5.64 2.68
CA VAL A 23 5.65 4.73 2.66
C VAL A 23 4.38 5.52 2.96
N VAL A 24 3.36 5.35 2.14
CA VAL A 24 2.06 6.05 2.28
C VAL A 24 0.97 5.09 2.72
N GLY A 25 0.09 5.58 3.61
CA GLY A 25 -1.13 4.88 4.02
C GLY A 25 -2.15 4.71 2.90
N ASP A 26 -3.32 4.19 3.24
CA ASP A 26 -4.43 3.88 2.33
C ASP A 26 -4.86 5.15 1.55
N LEU A 27 -4.87 5.05 0.22
CA LEU A 27 -5.16 6.20 -0.64
C LEU A 27 -6.65 6.36 -0.86
N HIS A 28 -7.38 5.27 -1.13
CA HIS A 28 -8.82 5.26 -1.38
C HIS A 28 -9.28 6.39 -2.32
N GLY A 29 -8.65 6.52 -3.49
CA GLY A 29 -9.00 7.57 -4.46
C GLY A 29 -8.71 9.01 -3.99
N CYS A 30 -7.87 9.22 -2.96
CA CYS A 30 -7.48 10.54 -2.45
C CYS A 30 -6.22 11.08 -3.14
N TYR A 31 -6.28 11.24 -4.47
CA TYR A 31 -5.13 11.70 -5.25
C TYR A 31 -4.70 13.14 -4.91
N GLN A 32 -5.62 14.10 -4.74
CA GLN A 32 -5.22 15.47 -4.34
C GLN A 32 -4.54 15.52 -2.97
N PRO A 33 -5.06 14.85 -1.91
CA PRO A 33 -4.34 14.71 -0.65
C PRO A 33 -2.95 14.10 -0.78
N LEU A 34 -2.77 13.11 -1.69
CA LEU A 34 -1.44 12.57 -1.98
C LEU A 34 -0.50 13.62 -2.56
N VAL A 35 -0.93 14.35 -3.60
CA VAL A 35 -0.10 15.41 -4.21
C VAL A 35 0.33 16.42 -3.16
N ALA A 36 -0.60 16.90 -2.33
CA ALA A 36 -0.30 17.85 -1.25
C ALA A 36 0.68 17.27 -0.21
N ALA A 37 0.56 15.99 0.13
CA ALA A 37 1.48 15.32 1.05
C ALA A 37 2.90 15.21 0.46
N LEU A 38 3.03 14.90 -0.83
CA LEU A 38 4.31 14.83 -1.54
C LEU A 38 4.98 16.20 -1.67
N GLU A 39 4.20 17.25 -1.94
CA GLU A 39 4.69 18.63 -1.95
C GLU A 39 5.25 19.06 -0.58
N ARG A 40 4.55 18.74 0.52
CA ARG A 40 5.00 19.08 1.89
C ARG A 40 6.37 18.51 2.23
N VAL A 41 6.72 17.34 1.67
CA VAL A 41 8.01 16.68 1.95
C VAL A 41 9.07 16.98 0.88
N GLY A 42 8.72 17.74 -0.16
CA GLY A 42 9.61 18.04 -1.28
C GLY A 42 9.96 16.81 -2.12
N PHE A 43 8.99 15.90 -2.32
CA PHE A 43 9.18 14.66 -3.07
C PHE A 43 9.54 14.93 -4.54
N ASP A 44 10.60 14.29 -5.02
CA ASP A 44 11.06 14.39 -6.40
C ASP A 44 10.86 13.06 -7.13
N THR A 45 9.90 13.03 -8.05
CA THR A 45 9.57 11.85 -8.87
C THR A 45 10.73 11.33 -9.73
N GLY A 46 11.80 12.11 -9.92
CA GLY A 46 12.98 11.71 -10.68
C GLY A 46 14.00 10.90 -9.89
N CYS A 47 13.96 10.95 -8.54
CA CYS A 47 14.96 10.27 -7.71
C CYS A 47 14.43 9.74 -6.36
N ASP A 48 13.19 10.03 -5.98
CA ASP A 48 12.56 9.50 -4.77
C ASP A 48 11.56 8.38 -5.10
N LEU A 49 11.32 7.52 -4.12
CA LEU A 49 10.37 6.40 -4.21
C LEU A 49 9.23 6.57 -3.21
N LEU A 50 8.01 6.33 -3.70
CA LEU A 50 6.84 6.17 -2.88
C LEU A 50 6.36 4.72 -2.90
N VAL A 51 6.19 4.12 -1.73
CA VAL A 51 5.62 2.77 -1.56
C VAL A 51 4.27 2.89 -0.86
N SER A 52 3.19 2.38 -1.45
CA SER A 52 1.85 2.37 -0.84
C SER A 52 1.57 1.06 -0.11
N VAL A 53 0.87 1.14 1.02
CA VAL A 53 0.31 -0.02 1.75
C VAL A 53 -0.91 -0.66 1.04
N GLY A 54 -1.25 -0.23 -0.18
CA GLY A 54 -2.41 -0.73 -0.92
C GLY A 54 -3.66 0.12 -0.69
N ASP A 55 -4.82 -0.43 -1.08
CA ASP A 55 -6.11 0.26 -1.04
C ASP A 55 -6.03 1.62 -1.78
N VAL A 56 -5.59 1.51 -3.04
CA VAL A 56 -5.40 2.62 -3.97
C VAL A 56 -6.76 3.15 -4.45
N ILE A 57 -7.75 2.27 -4.55
CA ILE A 57 -9.11 2.55 -5.06
C ILE A 57 -10.18 2.50 -3.99
N ASP A 58 -11.41 2.73 -4.45
CA ASP A 58 -12.68 2.75 -3.71
C ASP A 58 -12.80 3.92 -2.72
N ARG A 59 -14.04 4.13 -2.27
CA ARG A 59 -14.49 5.15 -1.31
C ARG A 59 -14.34 6.61 -1.79
N GLY A 60 -13.16 7.05 -2.19
CA GLY A 60 -12.90 8.41 -2.61
C GLY A 60 -13.21 8.68 -4.09
N PRO A 61 -13.06 9.93 -4.55
CA PRO A 61 -13.53 10.35 -5.86
C PRO A 61 -12.54 10.11 -7.01
N GLN A 62 -11.22 10.08 -6.77
CA GLN A 62 -10.19 10.12 -7.83
C GLN A 62 -9.54 8.76 -8.11
N ASN A 63 -10.34 7.70 -8.11
CA ASN A 63 -9.88 6.31 -8.29
C ASN A 63 -9.04 6.08 -9.56
N LEU A 64 -9.43 6.69 -10.69
CA LEU A 64 -8.66 6.57 -11.93
C LEU A 64 -7.27 7.19 -11.81
N ALA A 65 -7.17 8.39 -11.21
CA ALA A 65 -5.89 9.06 -11.01
C ALA A 65 -4.99 8.28 -10.04
N CYS A 66 -5.57 7.66 -9.01
CA CYS A 66 -4.85 6.77 -8.12
C CYS A 66 -4.39 5.48 -8.83
N LEU A 67 -5.21 4.87 -9.69
CA LEU A 67 -4.79 3.71 -10.50
C LEU A 67 -3.65 4.05 -11.46
N ASP A 68 -3.64 5.26 -12.03
CA ASP A 68 -2.58 5.71 -12.93
C ASP A 68 -1.20 5.81 -12.23
N LEU A 69 -1.17 5.91 -10.90
CA LEU A 69 0.07 5.83 -10.12
C LEU A 69 0.79 4.49 -10.32
N LEU A 70 0.06 3.40 -10.54
CA LEU A 70 0.64 2.05 -10.72
C LEU A 70 1.53 1.94 -11.97
N GLN A 71 1.43 2.89 -12.89
CA GLN A 71 2.27 2.98 -14.09
C GLN A 71 3.56 3.79 -13.86
N GLN A 72 3.66 4.50 -12.73
CA GLN A 72 4.74 5.44 -12.49
C GLN A 72 6.00 4.73 -11.96
N PRO A 73 7.19 5.02 -12.50
CA PRO A 73 8.42 4.35 -12.10
C PRO A 73 8.82 4.64 -10.64
N TRP A 74 8.41 5.79 -10.09
CA TRP A 74 8.63 6.23 -8.70
C TRP A 74 7.56 5.73 -7.72
N PHE A 75 6.58 4.94 -8.16
CA PHE A 75 5.50 4.42 -7.32
C PHE A 75 5.52 2.89 -7.27
N ARG A 76 5.43 2.32 -6.07
CA ARG A 76 5.21 0.89 -5.84
C ARG A 76 4.08 0.73 -4.84
N ALA A 77 3.41 -0.42 -4.85
CA ALA A 77 2.34 -0.70 -3.90
C ALA A 77 2.31 -2.19 -3.56
N VAL A 78 1.87 -2.52 -2.36
CA VAL A 78 1.34 -3.86 -2.08
C VAL A 78 -0.14 -3.92 -2.46
N ARG A 79 -0.66 -5.11 -2.70
CA ARG A 79 -2.08 -5.32 -2.94
C ARG A 79 -2.89 -5.07 -1.66
N GLY A 80 -3.91 -4.22 -1.74
CA GLY A 80 -4.92 -4.05 -0.70
C GLY A 80 -6.13 -4.97 -0.85
N ASN A 81 -6.98 -4.99 0.16
CA ASN A 81 -8.19 -5.81 0.12
C ASN A 81 -9.25 -5.24 -0.83
N HIS A 82 -9.23 -3.93 -1.09
CA HIS A 82 -10.11 -3.30 -2.07
C HIS A 82 -9.72 -3.63 -3.50
N GLU A 83 -8.42 -3.67 -3.83
CA GLU A 83 -7.96 -4.20 -5.11
C GLU A 83 -8.39 -5.67 -5.28
N GLN A 84 -8.25 -6.50 -4.23
CA GLN A 84 -8.66 -7.91 -4.31
C GLN A 84 -10.17 -8.06 -4.54
N MET A 85 -11.02 -7.29 -3.85
CA MET A 85 -12.47 -7.31 -4.08
C MET A 85 -12.85 -6.91 -5.49
N ALA A 86 -12.20 -5.88 -6.05
CA ALA A 86 -12.41 -5.45 -7.42
C ALA A 86 -12.05 -6.57 -8.41
N LEU A 87 -10.88 -7.19 -8.23
CA LEU A 87 -10.42 -8.31 -9.07
C LEU A 87 -11.38 -9.50 -9.00
N ASP A 88 -11.83 -9.87 -7.81
CA ASP A 88 -12.80 -10.95 -7.61
C ASP A 88 -14.12 -10.64 -8.33
N ALA A 89 -14.63 -9.40 -8.22
CA ALA A 89 -15.86 -8.95 -8.87
C ALA A 89 -15.76 -8.87 -10.40
N LEU A 90 -14.57 -8.60 -10.96
CA LEU A 90 -14.35 -8.62 -12.40
C LEU A 90 -14.31 -10.04 -12.98
N ASN A 91 -13.98 -11.04 -12.16
CA ASN A 91 -13.92 -12.45 -12.54
C ASN A 91 -15.23 -13.20 -12.24
N ASP A 92 -15.96 -12.79 -11.21
CA ASP A 92 -17.21 -13.42 -10.75
C ASP A 92 -18.28 -12.36 -10.46
N ALA A 93 -19.34 -12.36 -11.28
CA ALA A 93 -20.47 -11.44 -11.12
C ALA A 93 -21.17 -11.56 -9.75
N GLY A 94 -21.09 -12.73 -9.09
CA GLY A 94 -21.62 -12.94 -7.74
C GLY A 94 -20.90 -12.11 -6.67
N ARG A 95 -19.68 -11.61 -6.95
CA ARG A 95 -18.89 -10.78 -6.04
C ARG A 95 -19.10 -9.27 -6.23
N ILE A 96 -19.81 -8.86 -7.28
CA ILE A 96 -20.08 -7.44 -7.57
C ILE A 96 -20.80 -6.74 -6.41
N ALA A 97 -21.81 -7.38 -5.82
CA ALA A 97 -22.58 -6.80 -4.72
C ALA A 97 -21.69 -6.53 -3.49
N LEU A 98 -20.76 -7.44 -3.18
CA LEU A 98 -19.81 -7.28 -2.09
C LEU A 98 -18.86 -6.10 -2.34
N TRP A 99 -18.30 -6.00 -3.55
CA TRP A 99 -17.40 -4.89 -3.89
C TRP A 99 -18.13 -3.53 -3.84
N ARG A 100 -19.35 -3.43 -4.41
CA ARG A 100 -20.16 -2.21 -4.33
C ARG A 100 -20.47 -1.80 -2.89
N ALA A 101 -20.83 -2.77 -2.04
CA ALA A 101 -21.09 -2.52 -0.62
C ALA A 101 -19.86 -1.97 0.13
N ASN A 102 -18.65 -2.21 -0.39
CA ASN A 102 -17.39 -1.70 0.14
C ASN A 102 -16.83 -0.51 -0.68
N GLY A 103 -17.66 0.18 -1.47
CA GLY A 103 -17.25 1.42 -2.12
C GLY A 103 -16.80 1.28 -3.59
N GLY A 104 -16.92 0.09 -4.18
CA GLY A 104 -16.62 -0.18 -5.60
C GLY A 104 -17.61 0.41 -6.62
N ASP A 105 -18.65 1.11 -6.16
CA ASP A 105 -19.69 1.64 -7.04
C ASP A 105 -19.19 2.69 -8.05
N TRP A 106 -18.04 3.34 -7.76
CA TRP A 106 -17.40 4.29 -8.69
C TRP A 106 -17.17 3.67 -10.07
N PHE A 107 -16.74 2.41 -10.14
CA PHE A 107 -16.42 1.73 -11.40
C PHE A 107 -17.63 1.63 -12.32
N PHE A 108 -18.81 1.36 -11.75
CA PHE A 108 -20.03 1.16 -12.51
C PHE A 108 -20.70 2.45 -12.96
N ARG A 109 -20.29 3.58 -12.35
CA ARG A 109 -20.73 4.93 -12.74
C ARG A 109 -19.86 5.55 -13.85
N LEU A 110 -18.73 4.92 -14.18
CA LEU A 110 -17.85 5.38 -15.25
C LEU A 110 -18.45 5.13 -16.64
N GLU A 111 -18.13 6.03 -17.58
CA GLU A 111 -18.39 5.82 -18.99
C GLU A 111 -17.54 4.68 -19.57
N ALA A 112 -17.95 4.15 -20.73
CA ALA A 112 -17.30 2.97 -21.33
C ALA A 112 -15.78 3.16 -21.55
N GLN A 113 -15.33 4.36 -21.93
CA GLN A 113 -13.90 4.64 -22.09
C GLN A 113 -13.16 4.61 -20.75
N GLN A 114 -13.71 5.26 -19.74
CA GLN A 114 -13.13 5.29 -18.40
C GLN A 114 -13.13 3.90 -17.74
N GLN A 115 -14.16 3.08 -17.96
CA GLN A 115 -14.16 1.69 -17.52
C GLN A 115 -13.03 0.87 -18.15
N ARG A 116 -12.66 1.13 -19.42
CA ARG A 116 -11.49 0.48 -20.03
C ARG A 116 -10.20 0.89 -19.35
N LEU A 117 -10.02 2.17 -19.01
CA LEU A 117 -8.87 2.65 -18.26
C LEU A 117 -8.82 2.02 -16.86
N ALA A 118 -9.95 1.98 -16.14
CA ALA A 118 -10.04 1.33 -14.84
C ALA A 118 -9.68 -0.16 -14.91
N ARG A 119 -10.17 -0.90 -15.93
CA ARG A 119 -9.81 -2.31 -16.13
C ARG A 119 -8.32 -2.49 -16.41
N HIS A 120 -7.71 -1.57 -17.16
CA HIS A 120 -6.26 -1.59 -17.37
C HIS A 120 -5.51 -1.37 -16.06
N GLY A 121 -5.85 -0.34 -15.28
CA GLY A 121 -5.26 -0.10 -13.97
C GLY A 121 -5.44 -1.29 -13.01
N LEU A 122 -6.63 -1.90 -12.99
CA LEU A 122 -6.89 -3.11 -12.21
C LEU A 122 -6.07 -4.32 -12.69
N SER A 123 -5.73 -4.41 -13.99
CA SER A 123 -4.81 -5.45 -14.48
C SER A 123 -3.37 -5.26 -14.00
N LEU A 124 -2.97 -4.01 -13.70
CA LEU A 124 -1.71 -3.72 -13.00
C LEU A 124 -1.83 -4.05 -11.51
N ALA A 125 -2.97 -3.74 -10.89
CA ALA A 125 -3.26 -4.13 -9.51
C ALA A 125 -3.19 -5.67 -9.31
N ALA A 126 -3.61 -6.43 -10.31
CA ALA A 126 -3.50 -7.89 -10.35
C ALA A 126 -2.05 -8.41 -10.35
N GLN A 127 -1.08 -7.54 -10.65
CA GLN A 127 0.35 -7.85 -10.64
C GLN A 127 1.06 -7.38 -9.36
N LEU A 128 0.36 -6.65 -8.47
CA LEU A 128 0.95 -6.17 -7.23
C LEU A 128 1.33 -7.33 -6.29
N PRO A 129 2.50 -7.23 -5.62
CA PRO A 129 2.90 -8.17 -4.59
C PRO A 129 2.04 -8.01 -3.34
N TYR A 130 2.00 -9.03 -2.49
CA TYR A 130 1.37 -8.93 -1.17
C TYR A 130 2.30 -8.29 -0.14
N VAL A 131 3.61 -8.44 -0.34
CA VAL A 131 4.64 -7.94 0.57
C VAL A 131 5.75 -7.24 -0.22
N ILE A 132 6.17 -6.07 0.24
CA ILE A 132 7.38 -5.40 -0.25
C ILE A 132 8.41 -5.38 0.86
N GLU A 133 9.63 -5.83 0.57
CA GLU A 133 10.81 -5.63 1.42
C GLU A 133 11.63 -4.46 0.87
N ILE A 134 11.88 -3.46 1.70
CA ILE A 134 12.77 -2.33 1.41
C ILE A 134 14.06 -2.55 2.20
N VAL A 135 15.18 -2.70 1.51
CA VAL A 135 16.50 -2.86 2.12
C VAL A 135 17.33 -1.61 1.87
N THR A 136 17.52 -0.82 2.91
CA THR A 136 18.42 0.35 2.91
C THR A 136 19.79 -0.03 3.48
N ALA A 137 20.73 0.91 3.55
CA ALA A 137 22.04 0.67 4.17
C ALA A 137 21.96 0.33 5.67
N THR A 138 20.92 0.80 6.36
CA THR A 138 20.81 0.73 7.82
C THR A 138 19.60 -0.05 8.32
N GLN A 139 18.60 -0.28 7.48
CA GLN A 139 17.33 -0.85 7.88
C GLN A 139 16.73 -1.76 6.81
N ARG A 140 16.07 -2.83 7.26
CA ARG A 140 15.13 -3.64 6.51
C ARG A 140 13.71 -3.34 6.98
N THR A 141 12.91 -2.83 6.06
CA THR A 141 11.51 -2.48 6.30
C THR A 141 10.59 -3.35 5.47
N VAL A 142 9.55 -3.90 6.08
CA VAL A 142 8.56 -4.75 5.42
C VAL A 142 7.24 -3.99 5.33
N VAL A 143 6.66 -3.95 4.14
CA VAL A 143 5.36 -3.33 3.88
C VAL A 143 4.38 -4.43 3.49
N ALA A 144 3.23 -4.47 4.15
CA ALA A 144 2.10 -5.31 3.79
C ALA A 144 0.80 -4.55 4.06
N HIS A 145 -0.33 -5.00 3.52
CA HIS A 145 -1.55 -4.21 3.61
C HIS A 145 -2.15 -4.17 5.02
N ALA A 146 -2.56 -5.31 5.57
CA ALA A 146 -3.24 -5.36 6.88
C ALA A 146 -2.36 -5.95 8.00
N ASP A 147 -1.62 -7.01 7.68
CA ASP A 147 -0.81 -7.73 8.65
C ASP A 147 0.30 -8.55 7.97
N TYR A 148 1.29 -8.94 8.77
CA TYR A 148 2.22 -10.01 8.47
C TYR A 148 1.96 -11.17 9.44
N PRO A 149 1.16 -12.20 9.06
CA PRO A 149 0.61 -13.22 9.96
C PRO A 149 1.62 -14.33 10.31
N ALA A 150 2.79 -13.93 10.82
CA ALA A 150 3.82 -14.80 11.36
C ALA A 150 4.59 -14.06 12.47
N ASP A 151 5.32 -14.81 13.31
CA ASP A 151 6.15 -14.21 14.38
C ASP A 151 7.54 -13.80 13.88
N GLY A 152 7.98 -14.41 12.77
CA GLY A 152 9.25 -14.09 12.12
C GLY A 152 9.06 -13.88 10.63
N TYR A 153 9.76 -12.88 10.12
CA TYR A 153 9.86 -12.56 8.71
C TYR A 153 11.02 -13.29 8.05
N GLN A 154 10.74 -13.84 6.87
CA GLN A 154 11.71 -14.35 5.92
C GLN A 154 11.18 -14.01 4.52
N PHE A 155 12.06 -13.51 3.65
CA PHE A 155 11.70 -13.18 2.28
C PHE A 155 11.15 -14.43 1.57
N GLU A 156 10.05 -14.27 0.84
CA GLU A 156 9.34 -15.35 0.14
C GLU A 156 8.71 -16.45 1.01
N GLN A 157 8.62 -16.26 2.33
CA GLN A 157 7.92 -17.26 3.14
C GLN A 157 6.43 -17.30 2.79
N PRO A 158 5.83 -18.50 2.66
CA PRO A 158 4.40 -18.63 2.45
C PRO A 158 3.61 -18.04 3.63
N LEU A 159 2.57 -17.26 3.33
CA LEU A 159 1.66 -16.70 4.33
C LEU A 159 0.21 -17.02 3.99
N PRO A 160 -0.69 -17.02 4.98
CA PRO A 160 -2.13 -16.98 4.72
C PRO A 160 -2.50 -15.62 4.11
N TRP A 161 -2.54 -15.52 2.78
CA TRP A 161 -2.76 -14.26 2.03
C TRP A 161 -4.05 -13.54 2.41
N ALA A 162 -5.11 -14.27 2.78
CA ALA A 162 -6.32 -13.66 3.30
C ALA A 162 -6.06 -12.86 4.59
N GLN A 163 -5.19 -13.33 5.48
CA GLN A 163 -4.84 -12.57 6.68
C GLN A 163 -3.95 -11.37 6.36
N VAL A 164 -3.05 -11.48 5.37
CA VAL A 164 -2.23 -10.34 4.90
C VAL A 164 -3.10 -9.17 4.43
N LEU A 165 -4.26 -9.48 3.83
CA LEU A 165 -5.20 -8.48 3.33
C LEU A 165 -6.27 -8.03 4.34
N TRP A 166 -6.70 -8.90 5.25
CA TRP A 166 -7.93 -8.65 6.03
C TRP A 166 -7.75 -8.70 7.54
N ASN A 167 -6.59 -9.12 8.05
CA ASN A 167 -6.44 -9.34 9.48
C ASN A 167 -6.37 -8.03 10.26
N ARG A 168 -7.23 -7.90 11.27
CA ARG A 168 -7.24 -6.79 12.25
C ARG A 168 -6.93 -7.26 13.67
N GLN A 169 -6.75 -8.56 13.85
CA GLN A 169 -6.59 -9.16 15.18
C GLN A 169 -5.29 -8.71 15.84
N ARG A 170 -4.18 -8.65 15.08
CA ARG A 170 -2.87 -8.24 15.62
C ARG A 170 -2.90 -6.81 16.16
N LEU A 171 -3.47 -5.87 15.41
CA LEU A 171 -3.65 -4.48 15.89
C LEU A 171 -4.54 -4.42 17.12
N SER A 172 -5.68 -5.13 17.10
CA SER A 172 -6.59 -5.20 18.26
C SER A 172 -5.89 -5.73 19.52
N GLN A 173 -5.07 -6.77 19.38
CA GLN A 173 -4.27 -7.34 20.47
C GLN A 173 -3.19 -6.36 20.95
N ALA A 174 -2.46 -5.72 20.03
CA ALA A 174 -1.43 -4.74 20.37
C ALA A 174 -2.00 -3.54 21.13
N MET A 175 -3.18 -3.04 20.74
CA MET A 175 -3.91 -2.00 21.46
C MET A 175 -4.33 -2.42 22.88
N ALA A 176 -4.52 -3.73 23.11
CA ALA A 176 -4.76 -4.31 24.43
C ALA A 176 -3.47 -4.64 25.21
N GLY A 177 -2.30 -4.29 24.67
CA GLY A 177 -1.00 -4.59 25.28
C GLY A 177 -0.54 -6.04 25.12
N ILE A 178 -1.14 -6.79 24.20
CA ILE A 178 -0.83 -8.20 23.94
C ILE A 178 -0.01 -8.30 22.65
N GLY A 179 1.14 -8.98 22.71
CA GLY A 179 1.97 -9.25 21.54
C GLY A 179 3.45 -8.95 21.77
N GLY A 180 4.17 -8.75 20.67
CA GLY A 180 5.59 -8.44 20.63
C GLY A 180 6.04 -8.05 19.22
N SER A 181 7.33 -7.80 19.06
CA SER A 181 7.93 -7.54 17.75
C SER A 181 7.78 -8.74 16.82
N ILE A 182 7.68 -8.47 15.51
CA ILE A 182 7.89 -9.49 14.48
C ILE A 182 9.40 -9.52 14.19
N VAL A 183 10.06 -10.65 14.37
CA VAL A 183 11.52 -10.75 14.16
C VAL A 183 11.87 -10.82 12.67
N GLY A 184 13.12 -10.54 12.30
CA GLY A 184 13.62 -10.73 10.92
C GLY A 184 13.63 -9.49 10.02
N ALA A 185 12.97 -8.41 10.45
CA ALA A 185 13.07 -7.07 9.87
C ALA A 185 13.02 -6.01 10.98
N ASP A 186 13.54 -4.82 10.69
CA ASP A 186 13.62 -3.72 11.65
C ASP A 186 12.25 -3.08 11.88
N ASP A 187 11.47 -2.88 10.80
CA ASP A 187 10.17 -2.21 10.84
C ASP A 187 9.15 -2.92 9.93
N PHE A 188 7.88 -2.90 10.33
CA PHE A 188 6.74 -3.38 9.55
C PHE A 188 5.71 -2.26 9.41
N LEU A 189 5.29 -1.94 8.18
CA LEU A 189 4.29 -0.92 7.91
C LEU A 189 3.02 -1.51 7.33
N PHE A 190 1.91 -1.11 7.93
CA PHE A 190 0.57 -1.57 7.61
C PHE A 190 -0.40 -0.39 7.44
N GLY A 191 -1.41 -0.63 6.61
CA GLY A 191 -2.57 0.22 6.40
C GLY A 191 -3.84 -0.41 6.98
N HIS A 192 -4.90 -0.47 6.15
CA HIS A 192 -6.14 -1.23 6.30
C HIS A 192 -7.11 -0.81 7.42
N THR A 193 -6.58 -0.46 8.59
CA THR A 193 -7.39 -0.05 9.75
C THR A 193 -7.30 1.45 9.95
N PRO A 194 -8.37 2.21 9.66
CA PRO A 194 -8.35 3.65 9.84
C PRO A 194 -8.18 4.03 11.31
N LEU A 195 -7.16 4.85 11.57
CA LEU A 195 -6.83 5.39 12.89
C LEU A 195 -6.88 6.91 12.87
N ARG A 196 -7.07 7.53 14.05
CA ARG A 196 -7.05 9.00 14.16
C ARG A 196 -5.65 9.60 13.96
N LYS A 197 -4.62 8.81 14.24
CA LYS A 197 -3.20 9.16 14.12
C LYS A 197 -2.42 7.85 13.93
N PRO A 198 -1.19 7.90 13.38
CA PRO A 198 -0.37 6.70 13.28
C PRO A 198 -0.13 6.10 14.66
N LEU A 199 -0.16 4.76 14.73
CA LEU A 199 0.16 4.02 15.93
C LEU A 199 1.40 3.16 15.69
N THR A 200 2.19 2.98 16.74
CA THR A 200 3.36 2.11 16.70
C THR A 200 3.35 1.20 17.91
N PHE A 201 3.52 -0.08 17.67
CA PHE A 201 3.63 -1.11 18.69
C PHE A 201 4.86 -1.96 18.39
N TRP A 202 5.87 -1.89 19.26
CA TRP A 202 7.19 -2.48 19.00
C TRP A 202 7.76 -2.00 17.66
N ASN A 203 7.90 -2.89 16.68
CA ASN A 203 8.36 -2.58 15.32
C ASN A 203 7.25 -2.59 14.26
N MET A 204 6.00 -2.45 14.67
CA MET A 204 4.84 -2.43 13.78
C MET A 204 4.22 -1.04 13.75
N HIS A 205 4.12 -0.45 12.57
CA HIS A 205 3.60 0.89 12.33
C HIS A 205 2.31 0.80 11.52
N TYR A 206 1.23 1.35 12.07
CA TYR A 206 -0.06 1.43 11.42
C TYR A 206 -0.29 2.87 10.98
N ILE A 207 -0.26 3.09 9.66
CA ILE A 207 -0.18 4.42 9.06
C ILE A 207 -1.43 4.81 8.26
N ASP A 208 -2.48 3.98 8.27
CA ASP A 208 -3.80 4.38 7.77
C ASP A 208 -4.43 5.36 8.75
N THR A 209 -4.39 6.64 8.39
CA THR A 209 -5.01 7.74 9.15
C THR A 209 -6.37 8.15 8.60
N GLY A 210 -6.97 7.34 7.72
CA GLY A 210 -8.32 7.54 7.20
C GLY A 210 -8.45 8.78 6.33
N ALA A 211 -7.53 8.97 5.38
CA ALA A 211 -7.52 10.15 4.50
C ALA A 211 -8.87 10.40 3.81
N VAL A 212 -9.50 9.33 3.31
CA VAL A 212 -10.81 9.40 2.66
C VAL A 212 -11.97 9.77 3.61
N PHE A 213 -11.76 9.62 4.92
CA PHE A 213 -12.73 9.98 5.96
C PHE A 213 -12.46 11.37 6.57
N GLY A 214 -11.58 12.17 5.95
CA GLY A 214 -11.21 13.51 6.42
C GLY A 214 -10.01 13.54 7.36
N GLY A 215 -9.31 12.42 7.54
CA GLY A 215 -7.99 12.40 8.17
C GLY A 215 -6.90 12.94 7.25
N GLU A 216 -5.70 13.16 7.79
CA GLU A 216 -4.54 13.46 6.94
C GLU A 216 -4.03 12.18 6.27
N LEU A 217 -3.41 12.30 5.09
CA LEU A 217 -2.69 11.18 4.49
C LEU A 217 -1.28 11.09 5.10
N THR A 218 -0.97 9.97 5.74
CA THR A 218 0.33 9.76 6.40
C THR A 218 1.41 9.34 5.42
N LEU A 219 2.57 10.01 5.49
CA LEU A 219 3.83 9.58 4.87
C LEU A 219 4.83 9.21 5.96
N TYR A 220 5.28 7.95 5.95
CA TYR A 220 6.36 7.46 6.79
C TYR A 220 7.68 7.51 6.02
N CYS A 221 8.71 8.14 6.58
CA CYS A 221 10.01 8.25 5.92
C CYS A 221 10.88 7.04 6.29
N VAL A 222 11.18 6.18 5.30
CA VAL A 222 12.06 5.01 5.47
C VAL A 222 13.51 5.36 5.20
N GLN A 223 13.76 6.18 4.18
CA GLN A 223 15.10 6.63 3.84
C GLN A 223 15.08 8.11 3.54
N ARG A 224 15.98 8.86 4.18
CA ARG A 224 16.27 10.25 3.83
C ARG A 224 17.76 10.42 3.68
N ALA A 225 18.24 10.59 2.44
CA ALA A 225 19.59 11.09 2.24
C ALA A 225 19.72 12.44 2.97
N GLY A 226 20.79 12.61 3.75
CA GLY A 226 21.15 13.92 4.28
C GLY A 226 21.29 14.91 3.13
N LYS A 227 21.04 16.21 3.38
CA LYS A 227 21.44 17.26 2.42
C LYS A 227 22.90 16.99 2.03
N PRO A 228 23.27 17.00 0.73
CA PRO A 228 24.67 17.11 0.39
C PRO A 228 25.19 18.34 1.15
N ALA A 229 26.27 18.16 1.92
CA ALA A 229 26.91 19.28 2.60
C ALA A 229 27.12 20.36 1.55
N GLU A 230 26.56 21.56 1.78
CA GLU A 230 26.81 22.71 0.93
C GLU A 230 28.33 22.88 0.88
N GLY A 231 28.91 22.63 -0.29
CA GLY A 231 30.34 22.68 -0.51
C GLY A 231 30.85 24.07 -0.15
N ASN A 232 31.86 24.10 0.70
CA ASN A 232 32.63 25.27 1.09
C ASN A 232 33.36 25.89 -0.11
#